data_AF-W9AM65-F1
#
_entry.id   AF-W9AM65-F1
#
_cell.length_a   1.000
_cell.length_b   1.000
_cell.length_c   1.000
_cell.angle_alpha   90.00
_cell.angle_beta   90.00
_cell.angle_gamma   90.00
#
_symmetry.space_group_name_H-M   'P 1'
#
loop_
_entity.id
_entity.type
_entity.pdbx_description
1 polymer ?
#
loop_
_entity_poly.entity_id
_entity_poly.type
_entity_poly.pdbx_seq_one_letter_code
_entity_poly.pdbx_strand_id
1 'polypeptide(L)'
;MNIIALVFICLTGSSVLASLFYFMLLYPHFSYIGFIIIFIIYFFCFLIFAVPVQIWLRKRPKLFSVKQLLSYFTVAFLVTMLVFLIYGNPDLTQVFLISTFHSIVFWLLDSILLKDKKLQWNYS
;
A
#
# COMPACT_ATOMS: atom_id res chain seq x y z
N MET A 1 14.28 12.25 10.04
CA MET A 1 13.38 12.22 8.86
C MET A 1 11.95 12.52 9.29
N ASN A 2 11.24 13.45 8.61
CA ASN A 2 9.87 13.84 8.96
C ASN A 2 8.87 12.69 8.72
N ILE A 3 7.86 12.57 9.58
CA ILE A 3 6.80 11.53 9.47
C ILE A 3 6.12 11.56 8.09
N ILE A 4 5.90 12.76 7.56
CA ILE A 4 5.30 12.98 6.24
C ILE A 4 6.18 12.39 5.13
N ALA A 5 7.51 12.55 5.22
CA ALA A 5 8.43 11.99 4.23
C ALA A 5 8.44 10.45 4.25
N LEU A 6 8.38 9.86 5.45
CA LEU A 6 8.28 8.39 5.61
C LEU A 6 6.98 7.83 5.01
N VAL A 7 5.86 8.53 5.24
CA VAL A 7 4.56 8.19 4.66
C VAL A 7 4.62 8.29 3.14
N PHE A 8 5.19 9.38 2.61
CA PHE A 8 5.35 9.59 1.17
C PHE A 8 6.19 8.49 0.49
N ILE A 9 7.33 8.11 1.07
CA ILE A 9 8.17 7.02 0.53
C ILE A 9 7.39 5.70 0.51
N CYS A 10 6.66 5.39 1.59
CA CYS A 10 5.84 4.18 1.67
C CYS A 10 4.73 4.16 0.61
N LEU A 11 4.07 5.30 0.39
CA LEU A 11 3.05 5.47 -0.65
C LEU A 11 3.62 5.26 -2.04
N THR A 12 4.73 5.92 -2.37
CA THR A 12 5.36 5.81 -3.69
C THR A 12 5.80 4.38 -3.96
N GLY A 13 6.48 3.73 -3.00
CA GLY A 13 6.92 2.35 -3.14
C GLY A 13 5.76 1.36 -3.31
N SER A 14 4.71 1.51 -2.51
CA SER A 14 3.53 0.64 -2.61
C SER A 14 2.76 0.85 -3.92
N SER A 15 2.70 2.08 -4.42
CA SER A 15 2.03 2.42 -5.69
C SER A 15 2.78 1.84 -6.90
N VAL A 16 4.11 1.90 -6.89
CA VAL A 16 4.95 1.28 -7.93
C VAL A 16 4.78 -0.24 -7.93
N LEU A 17 4.77 -0.88 -6.76
CA LEU A 17 4.55 -2.32 -6.66
C LEU A 17 3.14 -2.72 -7.12
N ALA A 18 2.13 -1.94 -6.75
CA ALA A 18 0.75 -2.15 -7.16
C ALA A 18 0.58 -2.04 -8.68
N SER A 19 1.17 -1.03 -9.31
CA SER A 19 1.11 -0.87 -10.76
C SER A 19 1.87 -1.98 -11.48
N LEU A 20 3.04 -2.40 -10.98
CA LEU A 20 3.76 -3.56 -11.53
C LEU A 20 2.92 -4.84 -11.44
N PHE A 21 2.27 -5.07 -10.29
CA PHE A 21 1.43 -6.25 -10.07
C PHE A 21 0.23 -6.26 -11.02
N TYR A 22 -0.41 -5.12 -11.24
CA TYR A 22 -1.49 -4.97 -12.23
C TYR A 22 -1.05 -5.39 -13.62
N PHE A 23 0.11 -4.88 -14.10
CA PHE A 23 0.63 -5.27 -15.42
C PHE A 23 1.07 -6.73 -15.48
N MET A 24 1.57 -7.32 -14.40
CA MET A 24 1.98 -8.72 -14.41
C MET A 24 0.78 -9.69 -14.49
N LEU A 25 -0.36 -9.32 -13.91
CA LEU A 25 -1.47 -10.24 -13.67
C LEU A 25 -2.68 -10.01 -14.59
N LEU A 26 -2.96 -8.75 -14.93
CA LEU A 26 -4.17 -8.36 -15.67
C LEU A 26 -3.90 -7.92 -17.12
N TYR A 27 -2.65 -7.57 -17.46
CA TYR A 27 -2.34 -6.97 -18.76
C TYR A 27 -1.16 -7.67 -19.46
N PRO A 28 -1.39 -8.45 -20.53
CA PRO A 28 -0.32 -9.21 -21.19
C PRO A 28 0.73 -8.35 -21.90
N HIS A 29 0.46 -7.05 -22.11
CA HIS A 29 1.37 -6.12 -22.77
C HIS A 29 1.73 -4.95 -21.86
N PHE A 30 3.02 -4.81 -21.55
CA PHE A 30 3.51 -3.69 -20.75
C PHE A 30 3.46 -2.39 -21.57
N SER A 31 2.78 -1.36 -21.03
CA SER A 31 2.72 -0.02 -21.62
C SER A 31 3.25 0.99 -20.61
N TYR A 32 4.27 1.76 -20.98
CA TYR A 32 4.85 2.79 -20.12
C TYR A 32 3.83 3.86 -19.72
N ILE A 33 2.99 4.30 -20.66
CA ILE A 33 1.95 5.31 -20.40
C ILE A 33 0.87 4.72 -19.48
N GLY A 34 0.44 3.47 -19.75
CA GLY A 34 -0.52 2.78 -18.89
C GLY A 34 0.01 2.56 -17.48
N PHE A 35 1.30 2.24 -17.33
CA PHE A 35 1.97 2.10 -16.04
C PHE A 35 1.91 3.38 -15.23
N ILE A 36 2.22 4.53 -15.85
CA ILE A 36 2.17 5.84 -15.19
C ILE A 36 0.73 6.17 -14.75
N ILE A 37 -0.26 5.91 -15.61
CA ILE A 37 -1.67 6.16 -15.28
C ILE A 37 -2.12 5.32 -14.08
N ILE A 38 -1.86 4.01 -14.12
CA ILE A 38 -2.23 3.09 -13.05
C ILE A 38 -1.48 3.43 -11.75
N PHE A 39 -0.19 3.78 -11.85
CA PHE A 39 0.58 4.28 -10.72
C PHE A 39 -0.06 5.51 -10.08
N ILE A 40 -0.46 6.51 -10.87
CA ILE A 40 -1.12 7.73 -10.37
C ILE A 40 -2.42 7.38 -9.66
N ILE A 41 -3.24 6.50 -10.25
CA ILE A 41 -4.51 6.06 -9.65
C ILE A 41 -4.26 5.41 -8.28
N TYR A 42 -3.36 4.41 -8.21
CA TYR A 42 -3.03 3.77 -6.94
C TYR A 42 -2.44 4.75 -5.92
N PHE A 43 -1.59 5.67 -6.37
CA PHE A 43 -1.00 6.70 -5.52
C PHE A 43 -2.06 7.56 -4.86
N PHE A 44 -3.03 8.07 -5.61
CA PHE A 44 -4.13 8.87 -5.04
C PHE A 44 -5.06 8.05 -4.15
N CYS A 45 -5.39 6.81 -4.54
CA CYS A 45 -6.18 5.92 -3.69
C CYS A 45 -5.48 5.68 -2.34
N PHE A 46 -4.20 5.34 -2.35
CA PHE A 46 -3.45 5.13 -1.12
C PHE A 46 -3.26 6.44 -0.33
N LEU A 47 -3.16 7.58 -1.00
CA LEU A 47 -3.07 8.88 -0.33
C LEU A 47 -4.33 9.18 0.49
N ILE A 48 -5.51 8.82 -0.02
CA ILE A 48 -6.78 9.06 0.69
C ILE A 48 -6.99 8.03 1.81
N PHE A 49 -6.74 6.74 1.53
CA PHE A 49 -7.10 5.66 2.43
C PHE A 49 -5.97 5.19 3.35
N ALA A 50 -4.73 5.10 2.84
CA ALA A 50 -3.60 4.57 3.58
C ALA A 50 -2.92 5.63 4.47
N VAL A 51 -2.85 6.91 4.07
CA VAL A 51 -2.27 7.98 4.88
C VAL A 51 -2.89 8.12 6.28
N PRO A 52 -4.23 8.24 6.43
CA PRO A 52 -4.82 8.39 7.77
C PRO A 52 -4.54 7.17 8.64
N VAL A 53 -4.55 5.98 8.04
CA VAL A 53 -4.25 4.71 8.70
C VAL A 53 -2.77 4.67 9.13
N GLN A 54 -1.84 5.03 8.25
CA GLN A 54 -0.40 5.09 8.54
C GLN A 54 -0.09 6.10 9.66
N ILE A 55 -0.69 7.29 9.63
CA ILE A 55 -0.51 8.29 10.69
C ILE A 55 -1.05 7.76 12.02
N TRP A 56 -2.22 7.13 12.01
CA TRP A 56 -2.82 6.57 13.22
C TRP A 56 -1.99 5.43 13.81
N LEU A 57 -1.53 4.48 12.97
CA LEU A 57 -0.67 3.37 13.40
C LEU A 57 0.68 3.86 13.94
N ARG A 58 1.27 4.91 13.34
CA ARG A 58 2.53 5.51 13.81
C ARG A 58 2.44 6.19 15.17
N LYS A 59 1.24 6.54 15.66
CA LYS A 59 1.05 7.04 17.04
C LYS A 59 1.26 5.94 18.09
N ARG A 60 1.10 4.66 17.73
CA ARG A 60 1.34 3.51 18.61
C ARG A 60 2.18 2.45 17.89
N PRO A 61 3.48 2.75 17.63
CA PRO A 61 4.30 1.89 16.80
C PRO A 61 4.51 0.53 17.47
N LYS A 62 3.90 -0.51 16.90
CA LYS A 62 4.20 -1.91 17.23
C LYS A 62 4.87 -2.55 16.02
N LEU A 63 6.17 -2.80 16.12
CA LEU A 63 6.93 -3.46 15.06
C LEU A 63 6.30 -4.83 14.73
N PHE A 64 6.09 -5.10 13.44
CA PHE A 64 5.60 -6.39 12.92
C PHE A 64 4.35 -6.94 13.62
N SER A 65 3.39 -6.08 13.97
CA SER A 65 2.16 -6.55 14.61
C SER A 65 1.17 -7.11 13.58
N VAL A 66 0.69 -8.34 13.79
CA VAL A 66 -0.40 -8.95 13.01
C VAL A 66 -1.67 -8.08 13.02
N LYS A 67 -1.90 -7.32 14.09
CA LYS A 67 -3.02 -6.37 14.17
C LYS A 67 -2.92 -5.25 13.13
N GLN A 68 -1.71 -4.78 12.86
CA GLN A 68 -1.48 -3.77 11.82
C GLN A 68 -1.66 -4.35 10.42
N LEU A 69 -1.22 -5.59 10.20
CA LEU A 69 -1.46 -6.30 8.95
C LEU A 69 -2.96 -6.42 8.65
N LEU A 70 -3.79 -6.77 9.65
CA LEU A 70 -5.24 -6.86 9.49
C LEU A 70 -5.88 -5.50 9.16
N SER A 71 -5.39 -4.42 9.79
CA SER A 71 -5.83 -3.05 9.46
C SER A 71 -5.49 -2.67 8.03
N TYR A 72 -4.25 -2.93 7.58
CA TYR A 72 -3.85 -2.70 6.19
C TYR A 72 -4.64 -3.56 5.21
N PHE A 73 -4.92 -4.82 5.57
CA PHE A 73 -5.75 -5.72 4.76
C PHE A 73 -7.16 -5.18 4.57
N THR A 74 -7.81 -4.71 5.63
CA THR A 74 -9.18 -4.17 5.55
C THR A 74 -9.23 -2.98 4.59
N VAL A 75 -8.25 -2.08 4.68
CA VAL A 75 -8.17 -0.88 3.85
C VAL A 75 -7.84 -1.24 2.40
N ALA A 76 -6.87 -2.13 2.18
CA ALA A 76 -6.50 -2.61 0.85
C ALA A 76 -7.67 -3.34 0.18
N PHE A 77 -8.41 -4.17 0.93
CA PHE A 77 -9.58 -4.87 0.43
C PHE A 77 -10.66 -3.90 -0.03
N LEU A 78 -10.97 -2.87 0.76
CA LEU A 78 -11.95 -1.84 0.37
C LEU A 78 -11.54 -1.08 -0.90
N VAL A 79 -10.26 -0.69 -1.01
CA VAL A 79 -9.74 0.03 -2.18
C VAL A 79 -9.80 -0.86 -3.42
N THR A 80 -9.28 -2.09 -3.34
CA THR A 80 -9.27 -3.03 -4.47
C THR A 80 -10.69 -3.40 -4.90
N MET A 81 -11.61 -3.60 -3.95
CA MET A 81 -13.01 -3.89 -4.25
C MET A 81 -13.67 -2.71 -4.96
N LEU A 82 -13.45 -1.48 -4.49
CA LEU A 82 -13.96 -0.26 -5.13
C LEU A 82 -13.46 -0.13 -6.57
N VAL A 83 -12.15 -0.38 -6.81
CA VAL A 83 -11.57 -0.35 -8.15
C VAL A 83 -12.23 -1.41 -9.03
N PHE A 84 -12.34 -2.66 -8.59
CA PHE A 84 -12.95 -3.74 -9.36
C PHE A 84 -14.44 -3.52 -9.65
N LEU A 85 -15.17 -2.87 -8.73
CA LEU A 85 -16.57 -2.47 -8.92
C LEU A 85 -16.69 -1.43 -10.05
N ILE A 86 -15.80 -0.43 -10.09
CA ILE A 86 -15.76 0.59 -11.14
C ILE A 86 -15.46 -0.04 -12.52
N TYR A 87 -14.60 -1.05 -12.55
CA TYR A 87 -14.25 -1.79 -13.78
C TYR A 87 -15.30 -2.84 -14.21
N GLY A 88 -16.36 -3.06 -13.43
CA GLY A 88 -17.46 -3.95 -13.79
C GLY A 88 -17.14 -5.44 -13.78
N ASN A 89 -16.01 -5.86 -13.18
CA ASN A 89 -15.60 -7.26 -13.07
C ASN A 89 -15.21 -7.60 -11.62
N PRO A 90 -16.15 -7.78 -10.69
CA PRO A 90 -15.86 -8.09 -9.29
C PRO A 90 -15.52 -9.58 -9.10
N ASP A 91 -14.39 -10.04 -9.65
CA ASP A 91 -13.85 -11.36 -9.27
C ASP A 91 -13.27 -11.26 -7.85
N LEU A 92 -14.04 -11.75 -6.88
CA LEU A 92 -13.67 -11.75 -5.46
C LEU A 92 -12.34 -12.46 -5.21
N THR A 93 -11.98 -13.46 -6.01
CA THR A 93 -10.72 -14.19 -5.87
C THR A 93 -9.53 -13.29 -6.17
N GLN A 94 -9.62 -12.52 -7.26
CA GLN A 94 -8.59 -11.56 -7.64
C GLN A 94 -8.52 -10.40 -6.66
N VAL A 95 -9.68 -9.89 -6.21
CA VAL A 95 -9.75 -8.82 -5.20
C VAL A 95 -9.06 -9.27 -3.91
N PHE A 96 -9.33 -10.49 -3.43
CA PHE A 96 -8.72 -11.03 -2.23
C PHE A 96 -7.21 -11.21 -2.38
N LEU A 97 -6.75 -11.72 -3.52
CA LEU A 97 -5.33 -11.95 -3.80
C LEU A 97 -4.54 -10.63 -3.89
N ILE A 98 -5.07 -9.66 -4.64
CA ILE A 98 -4.46 -8.32 -4.80
C ILE A 98 -4.45 -7.57 -3.47
N SER A 99 -5.56 -7.59 -2.72
CA SER A 99 -5.62 -6.91 -1.42
C SER A 99 -4.70 -7.55 -0.38
N THR A 100 -4.55 -8.88 -0.38
CA THR A 100 -3.57 -9.58 0.46
C THR A 100 -2.17 -9.12 0.12
N PHE A 101 -1.81 -9.10 -1.17
CA PHE A 101 -0.49 -8.64 -1.62
C PHE A 101 -0.21 -7.19 -1.20
N HIS A 102 -1.15 -6.27 -1.45
CA HIS A 102 -1.02 -4.87 -1.03
C HIS A 102 -0.86 -4.74 0.49
N SER A 103 -1.63 -5.48 1.27
CA SER A 103 -1.57 -5.42 2.74
C SER A 103 -0.21 -5.84 3.28
N ILE A 104 0.39 -6.87 2.69
CA ILE A 104 1.72 -7.37 3.05
C ILE A 104 2.78 -6.35 2.67
N VAL A 105 2.69 -5.77 1.47
CA VAL A 105 3.62 -4.74 0.98
C VAL A 105 3.60 -3.52 1.90
N PHE A 106 2.41 -2.99 2.21
CA PHE A 106 2.26 -1.87 3.13
C PHE A 106 2.80 -2.19 4.53
N TRP A 107 2.46 -3.37 5.05
CA TRP A 107 2.90 -3.79 6.38
C TRP A 107 4.43 -3.95 6.47
N LEU A 108 5.07 -4.51 5.45
CA LEU A 108 6.52 -4.65 5.37
C LEU A 108 7.22 -3.30 5.25
N LEU A 109 6.80 -2.46 4.30
CA LEU A 109 7.35 -1.11 4.11
C LEU A 109 7.19 -0.25 5.37
N ASP A 110 6.01 -0.23 5.97
CA ASP A 110 5.75 0.54 7.19
C ASP A 110 6.59 0.02 8.37
N SER A 111 6.74 -1.30 8.52
CA SER A 111 7.57 -1.91 9.57
C SER A 111 9.07 -1.65 9.40
N ILE A 112 9.60 -1.71 8.17
CA ILE A 112 11.02 -1.42 7.88
C ILE A 112 11.31 0.06 8.18
N LEU A 113 10.45 0.96 7.73
CA LEU A 113 10.58 2.40 7.95
C LEU A 113 10.44 2.78 9.44
N LEU A 114 9.59 2.07 10.20
CA LEU A 114 9.47 2.23 11.65
C LEU A 114 10.72 1.73 12.39
N LYS A 115 11.31 0.60 11.95
CA LYS A 115 12.54 0.04 12.53
C LYS A 115 13.70 1.02 12.38
N ASP A 116 13.86 1.61 11.20
CA ASP A 116 14.92 2.59 10.91
C ASP A 116 14.80 3.84 11.81
N LYS A 117 13.58 4.38 11.98
CA LYS A 117 13.33 5.50 12.90
C LYS A 117 13.65 5.15 14.36
N LYS A 118 13.32 3.94 14.81
CA LYS A 118 13.61 3.49 16.18
C LYS A 118 15.12 3.34 16.43
N LEU A 119 15.86 2.87 15.43
CA LEU A 119 17.32 2.80 15.50
C LEU A 119 17.94 4.20 15.62
N GLN A 120 17.52 5.16 14.80
CA GLN A 120 18.01 6.54 14.86
C GLN A 120 17.80 7.21 16.24
N TRP A 121 16.70 6.91 16.93
CA TRP A 121 16.42 7.42 18.29
C TRP A 121 17.28 6.79 19.39
N ASN A 122 17.84 5.60 19.20
CA ASN A 122 18.72 4.97 20.19
C ASN A 122 20.17 5.46 20.10
N TYR A 123 20.53 6.22 19.07
CA TYR A 123 21.87 6.75 18.82
C TYR A 123 21.93 8.29 18.84
N SER A 124 20.90 8.97 19.38
CA SER A 124 20.87 10.42 19.65
C SER A 124 20.56 10.65 21.13
#